data_AF-A0A2L2XHU3-F1
#
_entry.id   AF-A0A2L2XHU3-F1
#
_cell.length_a   1.000
_cell.length_b   1.000
_cell.length_c   1.000
_cell.angle_alpha   90.00
_cell.angle_beta   90.00
_cell.angle_gamma   90.00
#
_symmetry.space_group_name_H-M   'P 1'
#
loop_
_entity.id
_entity.type
_entity.pdbx_description
1 polymer ?
#
loop_
_entity_poly.entity_id
_entity_poly.type
_entity_poly.pdbx_seq_one_letter_code
_entity_poly.pdbx_strand_id
1 'polypeptide(L)' 'MSGCGSCSACGSGDKSQEYRNESGHSAVKCPLCDVEITFEKMPANRRIQCPECGTVIEIIPLLLN' A
#
# COMPACT_ATOMS: atom_id res chain seq x y z
N MET A 1 12.71 -11.40 32.88
CA MET A 1 12.81 -12.26 31.68
C MET A 1 11.52 -12.11 30.88
N SER A 2 11.61 -12.27 29.56
CA SER A 2 10.56 -12.12 28.53
C SER A 2 10.45 -10.72 27.90
N GLY A 3 11.46 -10.39 27.08
CA GLY A 3 11.34 -9.34 26.08
C GLY A 3 10.41 -9.76 24.95
N CYS A 4 9.41 -8.93 24.66
CA CYS A 4 8.84 -8.88 23.33
C CYS A 4 9.88 -8.19 22.45
N GLY A 5 10.70 -9.01 21.79
CA GLY A 5 11.75 -8.56 20.90
C GLY A 5 11.19 -7.58 19.88
N SER A 6 11.92 -6.48 19.72
CA SER A 6 11.83 -5.57 18.59
C SER A 6 11.49 -6.36 17.34
N CYS A 7 10.27 -6.19 16.83
CA CYS A 7 9.88 -6.74 15.55
C CYS A 7 10.62 -5.95 14.46
N SER A 8 11.90 -6.27 14.28
CA SER A 8 12.75 -5.81 13.17
C SER A 8 12.34 -6.42 11.84
N ALA A 9 11.06 -6.79 11.67
CA ALA A 9 10.46 -7.20 10.40
C ALA A 9 9.83 -6.01 9.65
N CYS A 10 10.00 -4.78 10.13
CA CYS A 10 9.64 -3.56 9.43
C CYS A 10 10.68 -3.23 8.34
N GLY A 11 10.66 -4.01 7.26
CA GLY A 11 11.36 -3.67 6.03
C GLY A 11 10.74 -2.43 5.38
N SER A 12 11.11 -1.25 5.88
CA SER A 12 11.27 0.08 5.25
C SER A 12 10.50 0.43 3.96
N GLY A 13 9.25 0.01 3.82
CA GLY A 13 8.38 0.49 2.76
C GLY A 13 6.93 0.25 3.16
N ASP A 14 6.14 1.30 3.19
CA ASP A 14 4.70 1.24 3.34
C ASP A 14 4.11 0.54 2.11
N LYS A 15 4.16 -0.79 2.06
CA LYS A 15 3.71 -1.58 0.92
C LYS A 15 2.22 -1.89 1.07
N SER A 16 1.45 -1.72 0.00
CA SER A 16 0.05 -2.14 -0.08
C SER A 16 -0.20 -2.97 -1.32
N GLN A 17 -1.01 -4.00 -1.18
CA GLN A 17 -1.47 -4.81 -2.30
C GLN A 17 -2.55 -4.05 -3.09
N GLU A 18 -2.39 -4.04 -4.42
CA GLU A 18 -3.42 -3.60 -5.34
C GLU A 18 -4.60 -4.57 -5.29
N TYR A 19 -5.81 -4.03 -5.32
CA TYR A 19 -7.04 -4.78 -5.51
C TYR A 19 -7.96 -4.05 -6.50
N ARG A 20 -9.00 -4.75 -6.97
CA ARG A 20 -10.11 -4.12 -7.69
C ARG A 20 -11.19 -3.76 -6.69
N ASN A 21 -11.56 -2.49 -6.63
CA ASN A 21 -12.67 -2.05 -5.77
C ASN A 21 -14.03 -2.40 -6.40
N GLU A 22 -15.12 -2.08 -5.70
CA GLU A 22 -16.49 -2.39 -6.13
C GLU A 22 -16.87 -1.77 -7.47
N SER A 23 -16.26 -0.63 -7.82
CA SER A 23 -16.43 0.05 -9.11
C SER A 23 -15.58 -0.54 -10.23
N GLY A 24 -14.76 -1.56 -9.93
CA GLY A 24 -13.85 -2.18 -10.89
C GLY A 24 -12.58 -1.38 -11.16
N HIS A 25 -12.25 -0.36 -10.35
CA HIS A 25 -11.01 0.41 -10.48
C HIS A 25 -9.86 -0.24 -9.69
N SER A 26 -8.63 -0.03 -10.16
CA SER A 26 -7.44 -0.42 -9.40
C SER A 26 -7.30 0.50 -8.18
N ALA A 27 -7.11 -0.10 -7.00
CA ALA A 27 -7.03 0.61 -5.74
C ALA A 27 -5.99 0.00 -4.80
N VAL A 28 -5.49 0.81 -3.87
CA VAL A 28 -4.68 0.37 -2.71
C VAL A 28 -5.22 1.01 -1.44
N LYS A 29 -4.97 0.39 -0.28
CA LYS A 29 -5.25 1.01 1.01
C LYS A 29 -3.98 1.61 1.58
N CYS A 30 -4.07 2.83 2.11
CA CYS A 30 -2.97 3.40 2.86
C CYS A 30 -2.79 2.62 4.17
N PRO A 31 -1.59 2.08 4.46
CA PRO A 31 -1.36 1.32 5.69
C PRO A 31 -1.30 2.20 6.95
N LEU A 32 -1.32 3.53 6.83
CA LEU A 32 -1.26 4.45 7.98
C LEU A 32 -2.61 5.07 8.34
N CYS A 33 -3.43 5.44 7.35
CA CYS A 33 -4.72 6.09 7.59
C CYS A 33 -5.92 5.30 7.04
N ASP A 34 -5.69 4.08 6.53
CA ASP A 34 -6.70 3.18 5.96
C ASP A 34 -7.52 3.73 4.77
N VAL A 35 -7.11 4.89 4.25
CA VAL A 35 -7.76 5.54 3.09
C VAL A 35 -7.55 4.70 1.84
N GLU A 36 -8.64 4.49 1.10
CA GLU A 36 -8.61 3.90 -0.23
C GLU A 36 -8.10 4.93 -1.25
N ILE A 37 -7.10 4.53 -2.02
CA ILE A 37 -6.50 5.35 -3.07
C ILE A 37 -6.70 4.60 -4.38
N THR A 38 -7.59 5.14 -5.22
CA THR A 38 -7.87 4.61 -6.56
C THR A 38 -6.93 5.23 -7.59
N PHE A 39 -6.49 4.43 -8.56
CA PHE A 39 -5.67 4.89 -9.68
C PHE A 39 -6.08 4.18 -10.98
N GLU A 40 -6.10 4.91 -12.09
CA GLU A 40 -6.48 4.33 -13.40
C GLU A 40 -5.39 3.43 -13.98
N LYS A 41 -4.14 3.85 -13.80
CA LYS A 41 -2.95 3.15 -14.31
C LYS A 41 -1.91 3.06 -13.21
N MET A 42 -1.25 1.90 -13.14
CA MET A 42 -0.16 1.70 -12.21
C MET A 42 0.97 2.73 -12.44
N PRO A 43 1.40 3.48 -11.41
CA PRO A 43 2.50 4.43 -11.54
C PRO A 43 3.79 3.69 -11.93
N ALA A 44 4.64 4.33 -12.75
CA ALA A 44 5.84 3.71 -13.31
C ALA A 44 6.78 3.13 -12.24
N ASN A 45 6.88 3.82 -11.09
CA ASN A 45 7.73 3.41 -9.97
C ASN A 45 6.99 2.54 -8.95
N ARG A 46 5.75 2.12 -9.24
CA ARG A 46 4.86 1.41 -8.31
C ARG A 46 4.75 2.10 -6.95
N ARG A 47 4.80 3.43 -6.94
CA ARG A 47 4.69 4.23 -5.71
C ARG A 47 3.62 5.28 -5.89
N ILE A 48 2.78 5.45 -4.88
CA ILE A 48 1.72 6.46 -4.85
C ILE A 48 1.76 7.17 -3.50
N GLN A 49 1.56 8.48 -3.51
CA GLN A 49 1.44 9.25 -2.27
C GLN A 49 -0.02 9.26 -1.82
N CYS A 50 -0.26 8.95 -0.55
CA CYS A 50 -1.58 9.11 0.04
C CYS A 50 -1.95 10.60 0.09
N PRO A 51 -3.10 11.01 -0.47
CA PRO A 51 -3.52 12.41 -0.47
C PRO A 51 -3.91 12.91 0.93
N GLU A 52 -4.28 12.00 1.84
CA GLU A 52 -4.77 12.37 3.18
C GLU A 52 -3.64 12.54 4.20
N CYS A 53 -2.71 11.58 4.27
CA CYS A 53 -1.62 11.62 5.26
C CYS A 53 -0.23 11.91 4.67
N GLY A 54 -0.10 11.94 3.35
CA GLY A 54 1.16 12.20 2.65
C GLY A 54 2.12 11.01 2.56
N THR A 55 1.76 9.83 3.09
CA THR A 55 2.60 8.63 3.07
C THR A 55 2.86 8.13 1.65
N VAL A 56 4.11 7.76 1.35
CA VAL A 56 4.49 7.17 0.07
C VAL A 56 4.36 5.65 0.15
N ILE A 57 3.39 5.12 -0.57
CA ILE A 57 3.00 3.71 -0.55
C ILE A 57 3.58 3.01 -1.78
N GLU A 58 4.24 1.87 -1.58
CA GLU A 58 4.66 1.00 -2.67
C GLU A 58 3.57 -0.03 -3.00
N ILE A 59 3.12 -0.04 -4.25
CA ILE A 59 2.02 -0.85 -4.76
C ILE A 59 2.56 -2.22 -5.17
N ILE A 60 2.05 -3.28 -4.55
CA ILE A 60 2.25 -4.66 -4.99
C ILE A 60 1.16 -4.95 -6.04
N PRO A 61 1.51 -5.07 -7.33
CA PRO A 61 0.52 -5.30 -8.39
C PRO A 61 -0.25 -6.58 -8.12
N LEU A 62 -1.54 -6.56 -8.45
CA LEU A 62 -2.31 -7.79 -8.57
C LEU A 62 -1.77 -8.52 -9.80
N LEU A 63 -0.83 -9.45 -9.61
CA LEU A 63 -0.33 -10.30 -10.69
C LEU A 63 -1.53 -11.09 -11.22
N LEU A 64 -2.04 -10.66 -12.38
CA LEU A 64 -2.90 -11.48 -13.23
C LEU A 64 -2.06 -12.68 -13.66
N ASN A 65 -2.25 -13.83 -13.01
CA ASN A 65 -1.84 -15.13 -13.54
C ASN A 65 -2.57 -15.40 -14.85
#